data_AF-A0A1J8Q1Z6-F1
#
_entry.id   AF-A0A1J8Q1Z6-F1
#
_cell.length_a   1.000
_cell.length_b   1.000
_cell.length_c   1.000
_cell.angle_alpha   90.00
_cell.angle_beta   90.00
_cell.angle_gamma   90.00
#
_symmetry.space_group_name_H-M   'P 1'
#
loop_
_entity.id
_entity.type
_entity.pdbx_description
1 polymer ?
#
loop_
_entity_poly.entity_id
_entity_poly.type
_entity_poly.pdbx_seq_one_letter_code
_entity_poly.pdbx_strand_id
1 'polypeptide(L)'
;MLKPLKAFNSIANAIAEVHPYAKVALSILISASKMILDQADRDDAVSSLLSKVSEVFAFMTEEEELAKITSMLAVYGKIARQTLEDQECLGKTW
;
A
#
# COMPACT_ATOMS: atom_id res chain seq x y z
N MET A 1 4.69 21.15 -5.97
CA MET A 1 4.01 21.44 -7.25
C MET A 1 2.55 21.90 -7.08
N LEU A 2 1.79 21.42 -6.09
CA LEU A 2 0.34 21.71 -5.99
C LEU A 2 -0.05 23.03 -5.28
N LYS A 3 0.88 23.68 -4.57
CA LYS A 3 0.61 24.93 -3.82
C LYS A 3 0.04 26.06 -4.71
N PRO A 4 0.53 26.29 -5.94
CA PRO A 4 -0.05 27.29 -6.84
C PRO A 4 -1.51 27.00 -7.21
N LEU A 5 -1.91 25.73 -7.40
CA LEU A 5 -3.30 25.36 -7.70
C LEU A 5 -4.23 25.61 -6.52
N LYS A 6 -3.76 25.36 -5.28
CA LYS A 6 -4.51 25.71 -4.07
C LYS A 6 -4.72 27.23 -3.95
N ALA A 7 -3.67 28.02 -4.24
CA ALA A 7 -3.76 29.49 -4.26
C ALA A 7 -4.69 30.00 -5.37
N PHE A 8 -4.59 29.43 -6.59
CA PHE A 8 -5.47 29.72 -7.71
C PHE A 8 -6.94 29.51 -7.33
N ASN A 9 -7.30 28.34 -6.78
CA ASN A 9 -8.67 28.04 -6.37
C ASN A 9 -9.19 29.05 -5.34
N SER A 10 -8.37 29.48 -4.39
CA SER A 10 -8.77 30.49 -3.41
C SER A 10 -9.09 31.84 -4.07
N ILE A 11 -8.21 32.32 -4.95
CA ILE A 11 -8.37 33.62 -5.62
C ILE A 11 -9.53 33.57 -6.63
N ALA A 12 -9.61 32.52 -7.43
CA ALA A 12 -10.64 32.33 -8.44
C ALA A 12 -12.04 32.28 -7.81
N ASN A 13 -12.21 31.62 -6.66
CA ASN A 13 -13.48 31.65 -5.94
C ASN A 13 -13.87 33.06 -5.49
N ALA A 14 -12.93 33.86 -5.00
CA ALA A 14 -13.22 35.24 -4.60
C ALA A 14 -13.68 36.10 -5.80
N ILE A 15 -13.05 35.93 -6.97
CA ILE A 15 -13.41 36.66 -8.20
C ILE A 15 -14.75 36.17 -8.77
N ALA A 16 -15.03 34.86 -8.70
CA ALA A 16 -16.26 34.27 -9.19
C ALA A 16 -17.52 34.87 -8.54
N GLU A 17 -17.43 35.31 -7.28
CA GLU A 17 -18.54 35.95 -6.58
C GLU A 17 -18.79 37.41 -6.98
N VAL A 18 -17.91 38.02 -7.78
CA VAL A 18 -18.03 39.44 -8.19
C VAL A 18 -18.96 39.61 -9.40
N HIS A 19 -18.96 38.69 -10.37
CA HIS A 19 -19.73 38.84 -11.60
C HIS A 19 -20.18 37.50 -12.20
N PRO A 20 -21.44 37.37 -12.70
CA PRO A 20 -21.95 36.11 -13.25
C PRO A 20 -21.11 35.52 -14.39
N TYR A 21 -20.56 36.35 -15.27
CA TYR A 21 -19.67 35.88 -16.35
C TYR A 21 -18.35 35.30 -15.81
N ALA A 22 -17.76 35.94 -14.80
CA ALA A 22 -16.56 35.44 -14.14
C ALA A 22 -16.87 34.12 -13.41
N LYS A 23 -18.04 34.02 -12.77
CA LYS A 23 -18.50 32.79 -12.12
C LYS A 23 -18.54 31.61 -13.08
N VAL A 24 -19.14 31.78 -14.26
CA VAL A 24 -19.21 30.71 -15.27
C VAL A 24 -17.82 30.32 -15.76
N ALA A 25 -17.01 31.28 -16.21
CA ALA A 25 -15.67 30.99 -16.74
C ALA A 25 -14.75 30.34 -15.67
N LEU A 26 -14.74 30.87 -14.45
CA LEU A 26 -13.88 30.38 -13.38
C LEU A 26 -14.36 29.04 -12.82
N SER A 27 -15.66 28.73 -12.88
CA SER A 27 -16.19 27.43 -12.42
C SER A 27 -15.54 26.24 -13.14
N ILE A 28 -15.31 26.36 -14.44
CA ILE A 28 -14.67 25.33 -15.27
C ILE A 28 -13.22 25.17 -14.83
N LEU A 29 -12.49 26.28 -14.68
CA LEU A 29 -11.07 26.28 -14.31
C LEU A 29 -10.84 25.76 -12.88
N ILE A 30 -11.69 26.15 -11.93
CA ILE A 30 -11.65 25.65 -10.55
C ILE A 30 -11.92 24.14 -10.53
N SER A 31 -12.90 23.66 -11.31
CA SER A 31 -13.21 22.24 -11.39
C SER A 31 -12.02 21.43 -11.93
N ALA A 32 -11.41 21.89 -13.03
CA ALA A 32 -10.21 21.28 -13.57
C ALA A 32 -9.05 21.29 -12.56
N SER A 33 -8.84 22.40 -11.83
CA SER A 33 -7.80 22.48 -10.81
C SER A 33 -8.04 21.50 -9.65
N LYS A 34 -9.30 21.31 -9.22
CA LYS A 34 -9.64 20.32 -8.19
C LYS A 34 -9.36 18.90 -8.67
N MET A 35 -9.74 18.56 -9.90
CA MET A 35 -9.44 17.25 -10.49
C MET A 35 -7.94 16.95 -10.49
N ILE A 36 -7.08 17.94 -10.76
CA ILE A 36 -5.62 17.76 -10.71
C ILE A 36 -5.13 17.53 -9.27
N LEU A 37 -5.72 18.21 -8.28
CA LEU A 37 -5.38 17.99 -6.87
C LEU A 37 -5.77 16.58 -6.43
N ASP A 38 -7.00 16.16 -6.74
CA ASP A 38 -7.52 14.82 -6.41
C ASP A 38 -6.75 13.72 -7.15
N GLN A 39 -6.23 14.02 -8.35
CA GLN A 39 -5.34 13.12 -9.09
C GLN A 39 -4.02 12.91 -8.37
N ALA A 40 -3.42 13.97 -7.82
CA ALA A 40 -2.15 13.84 -7.11
C ALA A 40 -2.27 12.97 -5.86
N ASP A 41 -3.36 13.14 -5.08
CA ASP A 41 -3.62 12.29 -3.90
C ASP A 41 -3.79 10.81 -4.29
N ARG A 42 -4.45 10.56 -5.44
CA ARG A 42 -4.59 9.22 -6.01
C ARG A 42 -3.28 8.63 -6.52
N ASP A 43 -2.45 9.44 -7.17
CA ASP A 43 -1.14 9.01 -7.69
C ASP A 43 -0.22 8.60 -6.53
N ASP A 44 -0.23 9.34 -5.43
CA ASP A 44 0.51 9.00 -4.20
C ASP A 44 0.02 7.66 -3.61
N ALA A 45 -1.30 7.46 -3.54
CA ALA A 45 -1.89 6.21 -3.04
C ALA A 45 -1.56 5.00 -3.94
N VAL A 46 -1.65 5.16 -5.26
CA VAL A 46 -1.30 4.11 -6.24
C VAL A 46 0.20 3.80 -6.18
N SER A 47 1.06 4.82 -6.04
CA SER A 47 2.50 4.63 -5.87
C SER A 47 2.81 3.82 -4.61
N SER A 48 2.17 4.15 -3.47
CA SER A 48 2.32 3.39 -2.24
C SER A 48 1.83 1.95 -2.38
N LEU A 49 0.70 1.73 -3.08
CA LEU A 49 0.18 0.38 -3.32
C LEU A 49 1.16 -0.43 -4.18
N LEU A 50 1.68 0.17 -5.26
CA LEU A 50 2.64 -0.47 -6.15
C LEU A 50 3.91 -0.87 -5.38
N SER A 51 4.43 0.02 -4.52
CA SER A 51 5.58 -0.29 -3.66
C SER A 51 5.33 -1.55 -2.83
N LYS A 52 4.13 -1.68 -2.22
CA LYS A 52 3.79 -2.85 -1.40
C LYS A 52 3.64 -4.13 -2.22
N VAL A 53 3.05 -4.03 -3.41
CA VAL A 53 2.98 -5.18 -4.34
C VAL A 53 4.39 -5.62 -4.74
N SER A 54 5.28 -4.69 -5.05
CA SER A 54 6.68 -4.99 -5.39
C SER A 54 7.44 -5.63 -4.21
N GLU A 55 7.25 -5.15 -2.99
CA GLU A 55 7.83 -5.76 -1.78
C GLU A 55 7.38 -7.21 -1.58
N VAL A 56 6.07 -7.48 -1.71
CA VAL A 56 5.53 -8.85 -1.58
C VAL A 56 6.04 -9.76 -2.70
N PHE A 57 6.09 -9.25 -3.93
CA PHE A 57 6.61 -10.00 -5.06
C PHE A 57 8.08 -10.36 -4.85
N ALA A 58 8.92 -9.39 -4.45
CA ALA A 58 10.32 -9.62 -4.13
C ALA A 58 10.47 -10.72 -3.07
N PHE A 59 9.74 -10.61 -1.95
CA PHE A 59 9.71 -11.62 -0.88
C PHE A 59 9.36 -13.02 -1.38
N MET A 60 8.37 -13.16 -2.27
CA MET A 60 7.99 -14.46 -2.83
C MET A 60 9.04 -15.02 -3.81
N THR A 61 9.79 -14.15 -4.47
CA THR A 61 10.80 -14.54 -5.47
C THR A 61 12.21 -14.69 -4.89
N GLU A 62 12.45 -14.22 -3.67
CA GLU A 62 13.69 -14.44 -2.95
C GLU A 62 13.79 -15.91 -2.53
N GLU A 63 14.56 -16.69 -3.30
CA GLU A 63 14.83 -18.12 -3.03
C GLU A 63 15.33 -18.36 -1.61
N GLU A 64 16.11 -17.44 -1.04
CA GLU A 64 16.69 -17.57 0.30
C GLU A 64 15.63 -17.53 1.41
N GLU A 65 14.63 -16.64 1.31
CA GLU A 65 13.55 -16.55 2.30
C GLU A 65 12.61 -17.77 2.22
N LEU A 66 12.30 -18.23 1.01
CA LEU A 66 11.50 -19.43 0.79
C LEU A 66 12.23 -20.72 1.23
N ALA A 67 13.55 -20.79 0.98
CA ALA A 67 14.41 -21.87 1.47
C ALA A 67 14.47 -21.88 3.01
N LYS A 68 14.53 -20.72 3.65
CA LYS A 68 14.52 -20.58 5.12
C LYS A 68 13.22 -21.06 5.74
N ILE A 69 12.06 -20.71 5.16
CA ILE A 69 10.75 -21.23 5.59
C ILE A 69 10.69 -22.76 5.45
N THR A 70 11.14 -23.28 4.31
CA THR A 70 11.15 -24.72 4.03
C THR A 70 12.07 -25.48 5.01
N SER A 71 13.23 -24.91 5.30
CA SER A 71 14.19 -25.45 6.26
C SER A 71 13.62 -25.50 7.68
N MET A 72 12.95 -24.44 8.14
CA MET A 72 12.30 -24.41 9.46
C MET A 72 11.18 -25.46 9.58
N LEU A 73 10.34 -25.61 8.55
CA LEU A 73 9.30 -26.64 8.51
C LEU A 73 9.89 -28.05 8.67
N ALA A 74 11.01 -28.33 8.01
CA ALA A 74 11.71 -29.61 8.14
C ALA A 74 12.23 -29.84 9.57
N VAL A 75 12.76 -28.82 10.23
CA VAL A 75 13.23 -28.89 11.63
C VAL A 75 12.05 -29.15 12.57
N TYR A 76 10.94 -28.42 12.45
CA TYR A 76 9.75 -28.65 13.27
C TYR A 76 9.19 -30.06 13.08
N GLY A 77 9.16 -30.57 11.84
CA GLY A 77 8.74 -31.94 11.57
C GLY A 77 9.62 -32.99 12.26
N LYS A 78 10.94 -32.75 12.34
CA LYS A 78 11.86 -33.62 13.10
C LYS A 78 11.56 -33.57 14.60
N ILE A 79 11.43 -32.37 15.18
CA ILE A 79 11.14 -32.19 16.61
C ILE A 79 9.82 -32.86 17.01
N ALA A 80 8.77 -32.69 16.20
CA ALA A 80 7.47 -33.30 16.45
C ALA A 80 7.56 -34.84 16.45
N ARG A 81 8.34 -35.41 15.52
CA ARG A 81 8.56 -36.86 15.43
C ARG A 81 9.36 -37.38 16.62
N GLN A 82 10.44 -36.70 16.98
CA GLN A 82 11.28 -37.05 18.13
C GLN A 82 10.44 -37.09 19.43
N THR A 83 9.63 -36.04 19.65
CA THR A 83 8.73 -35.97 20.81
C THR A 83 7.74 -37.15 20.86
N LEU A 84 7.22 -37.58 19.71
CA LEU A 84 6.33 -38.73 19.58
C LEU A 84 7.04 -40.06 19.87
N GLU A 85 8.23 -40.25 19.31
CA GLU A 85 9.06 -41.45 19.54
C GLU A 85 9.46 -41.56 21.02
N ASP A 86 9.84 -40.46 21.65
CA ASP A 86 10.18 -40.41 23.08
C ASP A 86 8.99 -40.81 23.96
N GLN A 87 7.76 -40.36 23.62
CA GLN A 87 6.54 -40.77 24.31
C GLN A 87 6.26 -42.28 24.13
N GLU A 88 6.47 -42.82 22.94
CA GLU A 88 6.23 -44.24 22.65
C GLU A 88 7.23 -45.17 23.35
N CYS A 89 8.50 -44.76 23.43
CA CYS A 89 9.54 -45.48 24.18
C CYS A 89 9.26 -45.49 25.70
N LEU A 90 8.77 -44.37 26.25
CA LEU A 90 8.36 -44.28 27.66
C LEU A 90 7.13 -45.15 27.97
N GLY A 91 6.23 -45.35 27.02
CA GLY A 91 5.05 -46.21 27.18
C GLY A 91 5.36 -47.71 27.14
N LYS A 92 6.50 -48.12 26.57
CA LYS A 92 6.92 -49.54 26.45
C LYS A 92 7.86 -50.02 27.57
N THR A 93 8.22 -49.14 28.50
CA THR A 93 9.19 -49.42 29.58
C THR A 93 8.53 -49.75 30.93
N TRP A 94 7.20 -49.87 30.99
CA TRP A 94 6.43 -50.26 32.19
C TRP A 94 5.51 -51.45 31.90
#